data_AF-A0A4R2KW44-F1
#
_entry.id   AF-A0A4R2KW44-F1
#
_cell.length_a   1.000
_cell.length_b   1.000
_cell.length_c   1.000
_cell.angle_alpha   90.00
_cell.angle_beta   90.00
_cell.angle_gamma   90.00
#
_symmetry.space_group_name_H-M   'P 1'
#
loop_
_entity.id
_entity.type
_entity.pdbx_description
1 polymer ?
#
loop_
_entity_poly.entity_id
_entity_poly.type
_entity_poly.pdbx_seq_one_letter_code
_entity_poly.pdbx_strand_id
1 'polypeptide(L)'
;NLFKKPIYMTATTKDKEDVSKVRAFICTINPKDLQIFKHNTVQNVKFDQTQNDQLPLCAYSLRWNIEVIFYQHKFFWSFGNYMVRNKAAIERYCNLLAITFTFVSVLPFINESFSKYQFESPQKIKRTISNALTQELIFEGFANSLKSTKIYSGVAKAIESFLYGTDVA
;
A
#
# COMPACT_ATOMS: atom_id res chain seq x y z
N ASN A 1 -7.41 -41.20 -3.14
CA ASN A 1 -8.19 -39.94 -3.13
C ASN A 1 -7.39 -38.86 -2.44
N LEU A 2 -6.99 -37.79 -3.16
CA LEU A 2 -6.20 -36.68 -2.60
C LEU A 2 -6.96 -35.85 -1.54
N PHE A 3 -8.30 -35.93 -1.52
CA PHE A 3 -9.12 -35.16 -0.60
C PHE A 3 -10.17 -36.04 0.06
N LYS A 4 -10.34 -35.84 1.38
CA LYS A 4 -11.32 -36.57 2.22
C LYS A 4 -12.73 -35.99 2.13
N LYS A 5 -12.88 -34.79 1.54
CA LYS A 5 -14.13 -34.05 1.40
C LYS A 5 -14.44 -33.83 -0.09
N PRO A 6 -15.72 -33.73 -0.48
CA PRO A 6 -16.08 -33.35 -1.84
C PRO A 6 -15.51 -31.97 -2.16
N ILE A 7 -15.04 -31.82 -3.41
CA ILE A 7 -14.57 -30.56 -3.95
C ILE A 7 -15.57 -30.11 -5.00
N TYR A 8 -16.02 -28.87 -4.87
CA TYR A 8 -16.89 -28.19 -5.81
C TYR A 8 -16.06 -27.26 -6.69
N MET A 9 -16.36 -27.24 -7.98
CA MET A 9 -15.74 -26.33 -8.94
C MET A 9 -16.82 -25.51 -9.63
N THR A 10 -16.66 -24.19 -9.59
CA THR A 10 -17.46 -23.25 -10.36
C THR A 10 -16.56 -22.67 -11.45
N ALA A 11 -16.89 -22.94 -12.71
CA ALA A 11 -16.15 -22.45 -13.85
C ALA A 11 -16.91 -21.30 -14.53
N THR A 12 -16.19 -20.27 -14.95
CA THR A 12 -16.73 -19.19 -15.79
C THR A 12 -15.95 -19.15 -17.08
N THR A 13 -16.67 -19.00 -18.19
CA THR A 13 -16.07 -18.76 -19.50
C THR A 13 -16.80 -17.62 -20.19
N LYS A 14 -16.04 -16.82 -20.94
CA LYS A 14 -16.62 -15.84 -21.86
C LYS A 14 -17.10 -16.49 -23.16
N ASP A 15 -16.50 -17.63 -23.52
CA ASP A 15 -16.77 -18.36 -24.74
C ASP A 15 -16.84 -19.86 -24.44
N LYS A 16 -17.93 -20.52 -24.83
CA LYS A 16 -18.14 -21.93 -24.49
C LYS A 16 -17.20 -22.86 -25.25
N GLU A 17 -16.62 -22.39 -26.35
CA GLU A 17 -15.73 -23.17 -27.21
C GLU A 17 -14.25 -23.01 -26.86
N ASP A 18 -13.86 -21.87 -26.28
CA ASP A 18 -12.47 -21.59 -25.88
C ASP A 18 -12.20 -21.96 -24.42
N VAL A 19 -11.91 -23.25 -24.19
CA VAL A 19 -11.62 -23.83 -22.87
C VAL A 19 -10.35 -23.22 -22.24
N SER A 20 -9.47 -22.59 -23.02
CA SER A 20 -8.20 -22.02 -22.53
C SER A 20 -8.39 -20.80 -21.61
N LYS A 21 -9.55 -20.13 -21.68
CA LYS A 21 -9.86 -18.92 -20.90
C LYS A 21 -10.81 -19.16 -19.73
N VAL A 22 -11.04 -20.42 -19.37
CA VAL A 22 -11.90 -20.78 -18.23
C VAL A 22 -11.25 -20.33 -16.92
N ARG A 23 -12.00 -19.55 -16.13
CA ARG A 23 -11.62 -19.23 -14.75
C ARG A 23 -12.37 -20.18 -13.83
N ALA A 24 -11.63 -20.98 -13.07
CA ALA A 24 -12.18 -21.91 -12.11
C ALA A 24 -12.04 -21.39 -10.68
N PHE A 25 -13.13 -21.48 -9.92
CA PHE A 25 -13.14 -21.33 -8.48
C PHE A 25 -13.37 -22.70 -7.85
N ILE A 26 -12.47 -23.11 -6.96
CA ILE A 26 -12.50 -24.41 -6.31
C ILE A 26 -12.78 -24.21 -4.83
N CYS A 27 -13.75 -24.93 -4.27
CA CYS A 27 -14.13 -24.84 -2.88
C CYS A 27 -14.46 -26.21 -2.29
N THR A 28 -14.21 -26.39 -1.00
CA THR A 28 -14.64 -27.58 -0.22
C THR A 28 -16.02 -27.39 0.42
N ILE A 29 -16.58 -26.19 0.34
CA ILE A 29 -17.93 -25.84 0.79
C ILE A 29 -18.83 -25.89 -0.45
N ASN A 30 -20.02 -26.48 -0.31
CA ASN A 30 -21.02 -26.47 -1.35
C ASN A 30 -21.39 -25.01 -1.69
N PRO A 31 -21.38 -24.62 -2.98
CA PRO A 31 -21.84 -23.31 -3.44
C PRO A 31 -23.13 -22.80 -2.80
N LYS A 32 -24.12 -23.67 -2.59
CA LYS A 32 -25.42 -23.31 -2.00
C LYS A 32 -25.35 -23.06 -0.49
N ASP A 33 -24.32 -23.57 0.16
CA ASP A 33 -24.11 -23.48 1.61
C ASP A 33 -23.21 -22.31 2.00
N LEU A 34 -22.81 -21.46 1.05
CA LEU A 34 -21.97 -20.29 1.31
C LEU A 34 -22.74 -19.27 2.18
N GLN A 35 -22.34 -19.13 3.44
CA GLN A 35 -23.03 -18.26 4.41
C GLN A 35 -22.51 -16.81 4.43
N ILE A 36 -21.29 -16.57 3.91
CA ILE A 36 -20.57 -15.29 4.09
C ILE A 36 -21.35 -14.06 3.57
N PHE A 37 -22.21 -14.26 2.57
CA PHE A 37 -23.04 -13.22 1.95
C PHE A 37 -24.50 -13.19 2.44
N LYS A 38 -24.92 -14.12 3.29
CA LYS A 38 -26.29 -14.11 3.83
C LYS A 38 -26.51 -13.02 4.87
N HIS A 39 -25.42 -12.63 5.56
CA HIS A 39 -25.46 -11.65 6.64
C HIS A 39 -24.66 -10.38 6.34
N ASN A 40 -23.87 -10.35 5.25
CA ASN A 40 -23.01 -9.23 4.90
C ASN A 40 -23.20 -8.84 3.44
N THR A 41 -23.63 -7.60 3.20
CA THR A 41 -23.63 -7.02 1.86
C THR A 41 -22.27 -6.44 1.56
N VAL A 42 -21.64 -6.90 0.49
CA VAL A 42 -20.33 -6.39 0.07
C VAL A 42 -20.51 -5.44 -1.09
N GLN A 43 -20.05 -4.19 -0.93
CA GLN A 43 -20.09 -3.19 -1.99
C GLN A 43 -19.10 -3.53 -3.11
N ASN A 44 -19.38 -3.09 -4.33
CA ASN A 44 -18.53 -3.26 -5.52
C ASN A 44 -18.30 -4.72 -5.97
N VAL A 45 -19.17 -5.65 -5.59
CA VAL A 45 -19.18 -7.00 -6.17
C VAL A 45 -19.98 -6.98 -7.47
N LYS A 46 -19.41 -7.57 -8.53
CA LYS A 46 -20.04 -7.60 -9.88
C LYS A 46 -21.27 -8.50 -9.99
N PHE A 47 -21.43 -9.42 -9.05
CA PHE A 47 -22.39 -10.52 -9.10
C PHE A 47 -23.46 -10.33 -8.03
N ASP A 48 -24.65 -10.85 -8.31
CA ASP A 48 -25.83 -10.73 -7.46
C ASP A 48 -25.70 -11.64 -6.24
N GLN A 49 -25.73 -11.03 -5.05
CA GLN A 49 -25.61 -11.73 -3.77
C GLN A 49 -26.91 -12.43 -3.35
N THR A 50 -28.04 -12.12 -3.99
CA THR A 50 -29.33 -12.78 -3.73
C THR A 50 -29.46 -14.11 -4.48
N GLN A 51 -28.68 -14.30 -5.53
CA GLN A 51 -28.69 -15.53 -6.33
C GLN A 51 -27.67 -16.52 -5.81
N ASN A 52 -28.17 -17.64 -5.26
CA ASN A 52 -27.32 -18.71 -4.70
C ASN A 52 -26.27 -19.24 -5.70
N ASP A 53 -26.61 -19.30 -6.98
CA ASP A 53 -25.69 -19.79 -8.02
C ASP A 53 -24.53 -18.83 -8.31
N GLN A 54 -24.67 -17.55 -7.96
CA GLN A 54 -23.65 -16.53 -8.14
C GLN A 54 -22.79 -16.29 -6.88
N LEU A 55 -23.19 -16.81 -5.71
CA LEU A 55 -22.44 -16.68 -4.45
C LEU A 55 -20.96 -17.12 -4.56
N PRO A 56 -20.61 -18.23 -5.25
CA PRO A 56 -19.21 -18.60 -5.44
C PRO A 56 -18.41 -17.55 -6.22
N LEU A 57 -19.05 -16.86 -7.18
CA LEU A 57 -18.43 -15.80 -7.98
C LEU A 57 -18.25 -14.50 -7.17
N CYS A 58 -19.19 -14.20 -6.27
CA CYS A 58 -19.03 -13.16 -5.26
C CYS A 58 -17.80 -13.44 -4.38
N ALA A 59 -17.67 -14.67 -3.87
CA ALA A 59 -16.52 -15.08 -3.05
C ALA A 59 -15.20 -15.03 -3.83
N TYR A 60 -15.23 -15.49 -5.09
CA TYR A 60 -14.08 -15.41 -5.97
C TYR A 60 -13.62 -13.97 -6.20
N SER A 61 -14.56 -13.03 -6.36
CA SER A 61 -14.25 -11.60 -6.54
C SER A 61 -13.56 -11.01 -5.32
N LEU A 62 -14.02 -11.34 -4.11
CA LEU A 62 -13.35 -10.95 -2.86
C LEU A 62 -11.95 -11.55 -2.72
N ARG A 63 -11.83 -12.85 -3.00
CA ARG A 63 -10.55 -13.56 -2.95
C ARG A 63 -9.53 -12.94 -3.92
N TRP A 64 -9.98 -12.50 -5.10
CA TRP A 64 -9.12 -11.82 -6.07
C TRP A 64 -8.51 -10.53 -5.51
N ASN A 65 -9.23 -9.79 -4.66
CA ASN A 65 -8.68 -8.58 -4.04
C ASN A 65 -7.49 -8.90 -3.13
N ILE A 66 -7.48 -10.04 -2.45
CA ILE A 66 -6.34 -10.51 -1.65
C ILE A 66 -5.12 -10.75 -2.55
N GLU A 67 -5.33 -11.38 -3.71
CA GLU A 67 -4.29 -11.62 -4.69
C GLU A 67 -3.72 -10.31 -5.24
N VAL A 68 -4.58 -9.34 -5.56
CA VAL A 68 -4.17 -7.98 -5.96
C VAL A 68 -3.32 -7.31 -4.87
N ILE A 69 -3.71 -7.43 -3.60
CA ILE A 69 -2.93 -6.91 -2.47
C ILE A 69 -1.54 -7.55 -2.43
N PHE A 70 -1.43 -8.87 -2.56
CA PHE A 70 -0.13 -9.56 -2.58
C PHE A 70 0.75 -9.11 -3.75
N TYR A 71 0.17 -8.94 -4.94
CA TYR A 71 0.88 -8.40 -6.09
C TYR A 71 1.37 -6.98 -5.83
N GLN A 72 0.50 -6.08 -5.37
CA GLN A 72 0.87 -4.70 -5.08
C GLN A 72 1.92 -4.59 -3.99
N HIS A 73 1.81 -5.40 -2.93
CA HIS A 73 2.77 -5.48 -1.83
C HIS A 73 4.17 -5.89 -2.33
N LYS A 74 4.26 -6.90 -3.20
CA LYS A 74 5.52 -7.33 -3.82
C LYS A 74 6.21 -6.22 -4.60
N PHE A 75 5.45 -5.32 -5.22
CA PHE A 75 5.99 -4.18 -5.99
C PHE A 75 6.01 -2.86 -5.21
N PHE A 76 5.59 -2.85 -3.94
CA PHE A 76 5.41 -1.61 -3.19
C PHE A 76 6.75 -0.95 -2.82
N TRP A 77 7.68 -1.73 -2.29
CA TRP A 77 9.00 -1.25 -1.86
C TRP A 77 10.08 -2.26 -2.21
N SER A 78 11.21 -1.75 -2.70
CA SER A 78 12.47 -2.47 -2.76
C SER A 78 13.56 -1.56 -2.22
N PHE A 79 14.51 -2.10 -1.46
CA PHE A 79 15.76 -1.41 -1.12
C PHE A 79 16.73 -1.36 -2.31
N GLY A 80 16.20 -1.28 -3.54
CA GLY A 80 17.01 -1.43 -4.76
C GLY A 80 17.80 -2.73 -4.74
N ASN A 81 19.14 -2.61 -4.74
CA ASN A 81 20.08 -3.72 -4.80
C ASN A 81 20.46 -4.32 -3.43
N TYR A 82 19.90 -3.83 -2.32
CA TYR A 82 20.28 -4.33 -0.99
C TYR A 82 19.71 -5.74 -0.74
N MET A 83 20.59 -6.74 -0.68
CA MET A 83 20.22 -8.13 -0.43
C MET A 83 20.34 -8.49 1.05
N VAL A 84 19.20 -8.79 1.69
CA VAL A 84 19.15 -9.32 3.05
C VAL A 84 19.42 -10.83 3.01
N ARG A 85 20.41 -11.34 3.75
CA ARG A 85 20.88 -12.73 3.66
C ARG A 85 20.52 -13.63 4.86
N ASN A 86 20.02 -13.08 5.96
CA ASN A 86 19.61 -13.83 7.15
C ASN A 86 18.09 -14.00 7.18
N LYS A 87 17.59 -15.20 7.46
CA LYS A 87 16.16 -15.51 7.63
C LYS A 87 15.43 -14.51 8.54
N ALA A 88 15.95 -14.26 9.74
CA ALA A 88 15.31 -13.35 10.71
C ALA A 88 15.26 -11.90 10.17
N ALA A 89 16.26 -11.49 9.40
CA ALA A 89 16.28 -10.17 8.78
C ALA A 89 15.30 -10.10 7.59
N ILE A 90 15.16 -11.17 6.80
CA ILE A 90 14.16 -11.27 5.71
C ILE A 90 12.75 -11.18 6.30
N GLU A 91 12.46 -11.91 7.38
CA GLU A 91 11.16 -11.88 8.05
C GLU A 91 10.82 -10.48 8.57
N ARG A 92 11.75 -9.84 9.28
CA ARG A 92 11.59 -8.46 9.76
C ARG A 92 11.36 -7.49 8.60
N TYR A 93 12.07 -7.66 7.50
CA TYR A 93 11.89 -6.85 6.30
C TYR A 93 10.50 -7.02 5.69
N CYS A 94 10.06 -8.25 5.47
CA CYS A 94 8.71 -8.53 4.96
C CYS A 94 7.61 -7.95 5.87
N ASN A 95 7.80 -8.02 7.19
CA ASN A 95 6.86 -7.44 8.16
C ASN A 95 6.82 -5.91 8.08
N LEU A 96 7.98 -5.25 8.02
CA LEU A 96 8.06 -3.79 7.87
C LEU A 96 7.40 -3.32 6.56
N LEU A 97 7.65 -4.04 5.46
CA LEU A 97 6.99 -3.82 4.17
C LEU A 97 5.47 -3.92 4.30
N ALA A 98 4.97 -4.96 4.98
CA ALA A 98 3.53 -5.18 5.16
C ALA A 98 2.87 -4.07 5.97
N ILE A 99 3.49 -3.67 7.08
CA ILE A 99 3.00 -2.57 7.92
C ILE A 99 2.95 -1.28 7.10
N THR A 100 4.02 -0.98 6.35
CA THR A 100 4.08 0.30 5.65
C THR A 100 3.18 0.34 4.41
N PHE A 101 3.07 -0.77 3.68
CA PHE A 101 2.07 -0.91 2.63
C PHE A 101 0.67 -0.62 3.19
N THR A 102 0.33 -1.27 4.30
CA THR A 102 -0.97 -1.07 4.96
C THR A 102 -1.17 0.37 5.39
N PHE A 103 -0.16 0.99 6.01
CA PHE A 103 -0.22 2.39 6.42
C PHE A 103 -0.49 3.31 5.23
N VAL A 104 0.24 3.17 4.13
CA VAL A 104 0.06 3.99 2.92
C VAL A 104 -1.29 3.74 2.26
N SER A 105 -1.79 2.50 2.25
CA SER A 105 -3.11 2.17 1.72
C SER A 105 -4.25 2.76 2.53
N VAL A 106 -4.10 2.83 3.86
CA VAL A 106 -5.17 3.29 4.76
C VAL A 106 -5.09 4.80 5.05
N LEU A 107 -3.91 5.42 4.93
CA LEU A 107 -3.69 6.83 5.25
C LEU A 107 -4.70 7.80 4.59
N PRO A 108 -5.08 7.67 3.31
CA PRO A 108 -6.09 8.55 2.68
C PRO A 108 -7.48 8.48 3.33
N PHE A 109 -7.78 7.40 4.04
CA PHE A 109 -9.05 7.19 4.73
C PHE A 109 -9.02 7.70 6.17
N ILE A 110 -7.82 7.84 6.77
CA ILE A 110 -7.66 8.33 8.15
C ILE A 110 -7.46 9.84 8.19
N ASN A 111 -6.67 10.39 7.27
CA ASN A 111 -6.27 11.80 7.31
C ASN A 111 -6.88 12.57 6.13
N GLU A 112 -7.65 13.60 6.45
CA GLU A 112 -8.36 14.45 5.48
C GLU A 112 -7.42 15.15 4.48
N SER A 113 -6.19 15.47 4.89
CA SER A 113 -5.16 16.06 4.01
C SER A 113 -4.80 15.14 2.84
N PHE A 114 -5.01 13.83 3.00
CA PHE A 114 -4.76 12.81 1.99
C PHE A 114 -6.05 12.25 1.36
N SER A 115 -7.23 12.77 1.71
CA SER A 115 -8.53 12.30 1.21
C SER A 115 -8.63 12.25 -0.31
N LYS A 116 -7.99 13.20 -1.00
CA LYS A 116 -7.91 13.25 -2.48
C LYS A 116 -7.20 12.04 -3.11
N TYR A 117 -6.51 11.22 -2.31
CA TYR A 117 -5.85 10.00 -2.76
C TYR A 117 -6.61 8.73 -2.35
N GLN A 118 -7.84 8.84 -1.85
CA GLN A 118 -8.69 7.68 -1.63
C GLN A 118 -8.88 6.93 -2.96
N PHE A 119 -8.79 5.60 -2.89
CA PHE A 119 -8.88 4.70 -4.05
C PHE A 119 -7.79 4.85 -5.12
N GLU A 120 -6.79 5.71 -4.92
CA GLU A 120 -5.60 5.78 -5.76
C GLU A 120 -4.66 4.59 -5.51
N SER A 121 -3.72 4.36 -6.43
CA SER A 121 -2.76 3.27 -6.27
C SER A 121 -1.83 3.51 -5.07
N PRO A 122 -1.49 2.48 -4.28
CA PRO A 122 -0.53 2.59 -3.18
C PRO A 122 0.83 3.17 -3.62
N GLN A 123 1.25 2.90 -4.86
CA GLN A 123 2.46 3.46 -5.45
C GLN A 123 2.40 4.98 -5.62
N LYS A 124 1.25 5.52 -6.03
CA LYS A 124 1.05 6.97 -6.17
C LYS A 124 1.06 7.65 -4.81
N ILE A 125 0.35 7.08 -3.83
CA ILE A 125 0.31 7.60 -2.46
C ILE A 125 1.72 7.59 -1.86
N LYS A 126 2.43 6.46 -1.96
CA LYS A 126 3.83 6.31 -1.55
C LYS A 126 4.70 7.40 -2.15
N ARG A 127 4.61 7.65 -3.47
CA ARG A 127 5.42 8.67 -4.15
C ARG A 127 5.16 10.05 -3.60
N THR A 128 3.89 10.41 -3.40
CA THR A 128 3.51 11.70 -2.80
C THR A 128 4.10 11.86 -1.40
N ILE A 129 3.94 10.86 -0.53
CA ILE A 129 4.48 10.88 0.84
C ILE A 129 6.00 10.99 0.81
N SER A 130 6.66 10.19 -0.03
CA SER A 130 8.12 10.20 -0.17
C SER A 130 8.64 11.56 -0.60
N ASN A 131 7.93 12.23 -1.52
CA ASN A 131 8.31 13.57 -1.97
C ASN A 131 8.15 14.60 -0.86
N ALA A 132 7.04 14.57 -0.12
CA ALA A 132 6.81 15.48 1.01
C ALA A 132 7.88 15.31 2.10
N LEU A 133 8.17 14.07 2.50
CA LEU A 133 9.23 13.77 3.47
C LEU A 133 10.61 14.23 2.99
N THR A 134 10.92 14.05 1.70
CA THR A 134 12.20 14.50 1.13
C THR A 134 12.31 16.02 1.16
N GLN A 135 11.22 16.73 0.86
CA GLN A 135 11.19 18.19 0.95
C GLN A 135 11.39 18.66 2.39
N GLU A 136 10.67 18.10 3.36
CA GLU A 136 10.84 18.43 4.78
C GLU A 136 12.26 18.20 5.26
N LEU A 137 12.87 17.05 4.90
CA LEU A 137 14.24 16.73 5.29
C LEU A 137 15.28 17.68 4.68
N ILE A 138 15.08 18.13 3.44
CA ILE A 138 15.90 19.16 2.80
C ILE A 138 15.75 20.50 3.53
N PHE A 139 14.51 20.91 3.83
CA PHE A 139 14.25 22.16 4.54
C PHE A 139 14.82 22.15 5.96
N GLU A 140 14.66 21.05 6.69
CA GLU A 140 15.25 20.88 8.01
C GLU A 140 16.79 20.92 7.94
N GLY A 141 17.38 20.21 6.98
CA GLY A 141 18.82 20.25 6.73
C GLY A 141 19.32 21.66 6.44
N PHE A 142 18.60 22.45 5.64
CA PHE A 142 18.92 23.84 5.36
C PHE A 142 18.80 24.72 6.61
N ALA A 143 17.72 24.59 7.38
CA ALA A 143 17.53 25.33 8.63
C ALA A 143 18.63 25.03 9.65
N ASN A 144 19.04 23.75 9.77
CA ASN A 144 20.15 23.34 10.63
C ASN A 144 21.50 23.84 10.11
N SER A 145 21.71 23.86 8.80
CA SER A 145 22.89 24.48 8.18
C SER A 145 22.97 25.98 8.49
N LEU A 146 21.87 26.72 8.35
CA LEU A 146 21.82 28.14 8.72
C LEU A 146 22.11 28.37 10.21
N LYS A 147 21.53 27.57 11.10
CA LYS A 147 21.78 27.65 12.55
C LYS A 147 23.23 27.33 12.91
N SER A 148 23.84 26.36 12.24
CA SER A 148 25.19 25.88 12.56
C SER A 148 26.29 26.71 11.91
N THR A 149 26.01 27.39 10.80
CA THR A 149 26.98 28.27 10.18
C THR A 149 27.20 29.49 11.07
N LYS A 150 28.48 29.84 11.27
CA LYS A 150 28.95 31.13 11.82
C LYS A 150 28.32 32.36 11.12
N ILE A 151 27.44 32.20 10.13
CA ILE A 151 26.69 33.26 9.46
C ILE A 151 25.93 34.09 10.49
N TYR A 152 25.25 33.52 11.49
CA TYR A 152 24.62 34.34 12.53
C TYR A 152 25.64 35.15 13.35
N SER A 153 26.81 34.58 13.66
CA SER A 153 27.89 35.32 14.34
C SER A 153 28.58 36.36 13.45
N GLY A 154 28.67 36.11 12.14
CA GLY A 154 29.27 37.01 11.15
C GLY A 154 28.33 38.15 10.78
N VAL A 155 27.03 37.87 10.65
CA VAL A 155 25.97 38.87 10.46
C VAL A 155 25.80 39.70 11.73
N ALA A 156 25.80 39.09 12.92
CA ALA A 156 25.78 39.82 14.18
C ALA A 156 27.02 40.74 14.32
N LYS A 157 28.23 40.24 14.02
CA LYS A 157 29.45 41.05 14.02
C LYS A 157 29.43 42.18 12.99
N ALA A 158 28.92 41.93 11.78
CA ALA A 158 28.80 42.95 10.75
C ALA A 158 27.81 44.06 11.16
N ILE A 159 26.70 43.69 11.81
CA ILE A 159 25.72 44.63 12.35
C ILE A 159 26.32 45.41 13.53
N GLU A 160 27.05 44.77 14.44
CA GLU A 160 27.75 45.44 15.54
C GLU A 160 28.82 46.41 15.03
N SER A 161 29.63 46.00 14.05
CA SER A 161 30.64 46.86 13.42
C SER A 161 30.01 48.07 12.71
N PHE A 162 28.85 47.88 12.04
CA PHE A 162 28.10 48.97 11.42
C PHE A 162 27.47 49.94 12.43
N LEU A 163 26.91 49.43 13.53
CA LEU A 163 26.25 50.24 14.56
C LEU A 163 27.22 50.97 15.48
N TYR A 164 28.36 50.35 15.81
CA TYR A 164 29.33 50.89 16.77
C TYR A 164 30.62 51.42 16.12
N GLY A 165 30.74 51.32 14.78
CA GLY A 165 31.81 51.97 14.01
C GLY A 165 33.22 51.43 14.28
N THR A 166 33.35 50.20 14.77
CA THR A 166 34.66 49.56 14.92
C THR A 166 35.01 48.80 13.65
N ASP A 167 35.87 49.40 12.83
CA ASP A 167 36.64 48.68 11.80
C ASP A 167 37.52 47.65 12.51
N VAL A 168 37.28 46.37 12.24
CA VAL A 168 38.16 45.30 12.69
C VAL A 168 38.91 44.79 11.46
N ALA A 169 40.18 45.18 11.37
CA ALA A 169 41.17 44.62 10.45
C ALA A 169 41.40 43.12 10.71
#